data_AF-A0A9P4ILK0-F1
#
_entry.id   AF-A0A9P4ILK0-F1
#
_cell.length_a   1.000
_cell.length_b   1.000
_cell.length_c   1.000
_cell.angle_alpha   90.00
_cell.angle_beta   90.00
_cell.angle_gamma   90.00
#
_symmetry.space_group_name_H-M   'P 1'
#
loop_
_entity.id
_entity.type
_entity.pdbx_description
1 polymer ?
#
loop_
_entity_poly.entity_id
_entity_poly.type
_entity_poly.pdbx_seq_one_letter_code
_entity_poly.pdbx_strand_id
1 'polypeptide(L)'
;MSQLHTALESLRPIQFSDVPVNDLAVYLRDCFSQAEIIVNSVPQPPGGDEFSSAKRSRSDPNGATKASEMTASTARLPPPVPAQEELQKAWGKPMRLNARDNPLGVSVFKMAGHDRHGAWFARRSVHEGLGFAKWKRAMQREFPESLAVQGGAGEGSIRGIGGDRVLEMQEVEGLGKMEVYELSAKFPPPTSPRDFVTLHLTTDNGLTDCSAVKVDGQNIIPRHYMLVSIPIQHPEAPPRQGLVRGQYESMVDRPLPGDDPELNPVEWIMVTRSDPGGGIPRFLVDRGTPPSIAADAVKFLDWACAREDFESDDEVKAQEETEAYQEGRRPSYSSLHQSFVAGVNKDMDRSAIITDEDSDTKENGIVSKDDTTETSSLDSFASAEPFYTAGDGTESLTEHQRDQTPSSDSKSLTSHEKELAKIDAKKRQLDDKLATSREKQEKAQQAAATKSEGDATKARERHEREIKKREEKHQRELRKLEERKEKETRKMEARARKEAEKDVLTKTTRERDDFRQRMEVLEQENKILRDQIGELQKENTRLVAKMGRSDYGVSALKQVRDELAGEKGLKRRGTSVGSAASMESIRGRQKEKEDARGGEDLVGGQA
;
A
#
# COMPACT_ATOMS: atom_id res chain seq x y z
N MET A 1 -23.74 17.08 13.73
CA MET A 1 -23.76 15.66 14.19
C MET A 1 -24.74 14.82 13.38
N SER A 2 -26.05 14.85 13.67
CA SER A 2 -27.06 13.97 13.02
C SER A 2 -26.99 14.00 11.49
N GLN A 3 -27.00 15.20 10.88
CA GLN A 3 -26.91 15.37 9.42
C GLN A 3 -25.69 14.68 8.80
N LEU A 4 -24.51 14.78 9.42
CA LEU A 4 -23.31 14.09 8.93
C LEU A 4 -23.45 12.57 9.03
N HIS A 5 -24.00 12.05 10.14
CA HIS A 5 -24.28 10.62 10.25
C HIS A 5 -25.27 10.15 9.19
N THR A 6 -26.35 10.91 8.93
CA THR A 6 -27.33 10.64 7.87
C THR A 6 -26.70 10.62 6.49
N ALA A 7 -25.87 11.62 6.15
CA ALA A 7 -25.14 11.65 4.89
C ALA A 7 -24.24 10.41 4.73
N LEU A 8 -23.53 10.00 5.80
CA LEU A 8 -22.70 8.80 5.83
C LEU A 8 -23.49 7.48 5.79
N GLU A 9 -24.83 7.50 5.89
CA GLU A 9 -25.65 6.31 5.63
C GLU A 9 -25.80 6.04 4.12
N SER A 10 -25.66 7.06 3.26
CA SER A 10 -25.71 6.91 1.78
C SER A 10 -24.58 6.06 1.21
N LEU A 11 -23.46 5.92 1.94
CA LEU A 11 -22.30 5.13 1.52
C LEU A 11 -22.39 3.65 1.94
N ARG A 12 -23.42 3.27 2.70
CA ARG A 12 -23.53 1.90 3.23
C ARG A 12 -23.68 0.86 2.12
N PRO A 13 -23.34 -0.41 2.40
CA PRO A 13 -23.55 -1.50 1.46
C PRO A 13 -25.01 -1.67 1.03
N ILE A 14 -25.26 -1.66 -0.29
CA ILE A 14 -26.58 -1.84 -0.92
C ILE A 14 -26.64 -3.11 -1.78
N GLN A 15 -27.83 -3.51 -2.27
CA GLN A 15 -27.96 -4.45 -3.38
C GLN A 15 -27.97 -3.68 -4.71
N PHE A 16 -27.54 -4.30 -5.80
CA PHE A 16 -27.66 -3.67 -7.12
C PHE A 16 -29.12 -3.49 -7.58
N SER A 17 -30.04 -4.33 -7.08
CA SER A 17 -31.49 -4.14 -7.28
C SER A 17 -32.05 -2.82 -6.75
N ASP A 18 -31.31 -2.17 -5.84
CA ASP A 18 -31.75 -0.96 -5.14
C ASP A 18 -31.25 0.31 -5.85
N VAL A 19 -30.37 0.16 -6.86
CA VAL A 19 -29.89 1.26 -7.71
C VAL A 19 -30.91 1.50 -8.83
N PRO A 20 -31.51 2.71 -8.93
CA PRO A 20 -32.55 2.97 -9.93
C PRO A 20 -31.93 3.29 -11.28
N VAL A 21 -31.46 2.28 -12.01
CA VAL A 21 -30.84 2.39 -13.37
C VAL A 21 -31.69 3.20 -14.36
N ASN A 22 -33.03 3.17 -14.20
CA ASN A 22 -33.98 3.92 -15.03
C ASN A 22 -34.18 5.39 -14.60
N ASP A 23 -33.75 5.78 -13.40
CA ASP A 23 -33.80 7.16 -12.87
C ASP A 23 -32.47 7.54 -12.19
N LEU A 24 -31.37 7.13 -12.84
CA LEU A 24 -30.01 7.32 -12.33
C LEU A 24 -29.70 8.80 -12.11
N ALA A 25 -30.34 9.70 -12.87
CA ALA A 25 -30.15 11.13 -12.78
C ALA A 25 -30.66 11.77 -11.46
N VAL A 26 -31.64 11.19 -10.78
CA VAL A 26 -32.03 11.64 -9.43
C VAL A 26 -31.07 11.05 -8.39
N TYR A 27 -30.81 9.75 -8.48
CA TYR A 27 -29.92 9.02 -7.55
C TYR A 27 -28.50 9.59 -7.49
N LEU A 28 -27.90 9.92 -8.64
CA LEU A 28 -26.59 10.57 -8.71
C LEU A 28 -26.58 11.91 -7.99
N ARG A 29 -27.59 12.77 -8.20
CA ARG A 29 -27.69 14.09 -7.54
C ARG A 29 -27.78 13.96 -6.02
N ASP A 30 -28.59 13.03 -5.52
CA ASP A 30 -28.72 12.78 -4.09
C ASP A 30 -27.40 12.27 -3.47
N CYS A 31 -26.72 11.34 -4.15
CA CYS A 31 -25.42 10.82 -3.72
C CYS A 31 -24.34 11.91 -3.68
N PHE A 32 -24.22 12.74 -4.74
CA PHE A 32 -23.25 13.83 -4.77
C PHE A 32 -23.58 14.94 -3.77
N SER A 33 -24.86 15.21 -3.50
CA SER A 33 -25.30 16.13 -2.45
C SER A 33 -24.91 15.66 -1.04
N GLN A 34 -25.07 14.36 -0.72
CA GLN A 34 -24.57 13.82 0.54
C GLN A 34 -23.03 13.84 0.60
N ALA A 35 -22.36 13.58 -0.52
CA ALA A 35 -20.90 13.63 -0.62
C ALA A 35 -20.33 15.03 -0.35
N GLU A 36 -20.94 16.10 -0.87
CA GLU A 36 -20.54 17.48 -0.55
C GLU A 36 -20.61 17.75 0.96
N ILE A 37 -21.69 17.35 1.63
CA ILE A 37 -21.84 17.49 3.09
C ILE A 37 -20.73 16.74 3.84
N ILE A 38 -20.38 15.53 3.38
CA ILE A 38 -19.32 14.71 3.99
C ILE A 38 -17.95 15.36 3.80
N VAL A 39 -17.61 15.78 2.58
CA VAL A 39 -16.32 16.42 2.24
C VAL A 39 -16.14 17.73 3.00
N ASN A 40 -17.17 18.59 3.08
CA ASN A 40 -17.11 19.85 3.83
C ASN A 40 -17.08 19.67 5.35
N SER A 41 -17.48 18.50 5.86
CA SER A 41 -17.32 18.16 7.27
C SER A 41 -15.88 17.85 7.68
N VAL A 42 -14.96 17.59 6.75
CA VAL A 42 -13.57 17.23 7.09
C VAL A 42 -12.80 18.50 7.50
N PRO A 43 -12.23 18.58 8.72
CA PRO A 43 -11.49 19.77 9.15
C PRO A 43 -10.25 20.03 8.30
N GLN A 44 -9.85 21.30 8.21
CA GLN A 44 -8.65 21.70 7.47
C GLN A 44 -7.35 21.16 8.11
N PRO A 45 -6.26 20.96 7.33
CA PRO A 45 -4.94 20.68 7.88
C PRO A 45 -4.52 21.80 8.85
N PRO A 46 -3.88 21.47 10.00
CA PRO A 46 -3.60 22.44 11.05
C PRO A 46 -2.51 23.42 10.62
N GLY A 47 -2.84 24.72 10.63
CA GLY A 47 -1.94 25.78 10.16
C GLY A 47 -1.85 25.86 8.64
N GLY A 48 -1.34 26.99 8.16
CA GLY A 48 -1.40 27.41 6.76
C GLY A 48 -1.90 28.85 6.65
N ASP A 49 -1.94 29.36 5.42
CA ASP A 49 -2.31 30.72 5.08
C ASP A 49 -3.68 30.73 4.39
N GLU A 50 -4.49 31.78 4.59
CA GLU A 50 -5.77 31.93 3.90
C GLU A 50 -5.53 32.01 2.38
N PHE A 51 -6.32 31.29 1.58
CA PHE A 51 -6.10 31.11 0.14
C PHE A 51 -5.85 32.42 -0.63
N SER A 52 -6.61 33.48 -0.31
CA SER A 52 -6.47 34.83 -0.87
C SER A 52 -5.11 35.52 -0.60
N SER A 53 -4.38 35.03 0.41
CA SER A 53 -3.06 35.53 0.84
C SER A 53 -1.91 34.57 0.56
N ALA A 54 -2.23 33.29 0.31
CA ALA A 54 -1.27 32.23 0.07
C ALA A 54 -0.54 32.44 -1.27
N LYS A 55 0.71 32.01 -1.34
CA LYS A 55 1.51 32.07 -2.57
C LYS A 55 1.95 30.67 -2.95
N ARG A 56 1.70 30.28 -4.21
CA ARG A 56 2.27 29.05 -4.78
C ARG A 56 3.80 29.05 -4.61
N SER A 57 4.33 27.92 -4.17
CA SER A 57 5.77 27.68 -4.03
C SER A 57 6.42 27.30 -5.36
N ARG A 58 5.62 26.76 -6.29
CA ARG A 58 6.05 26.32 -7.63
C ARG A 58 5.60 27.27 -8.74
N SER A 59 6.28 27.17 -9.89
CA SER A 59 5.94 27.86 -11.15
C SER A 59 5.70 26.89 -12.31
N ASP A 60 5.78 25.59 -12.03
CA ASP A 60 5.61 24.46 -12.93
C ASP A 60 4.37 23.66 -12.48
N PRO A 61 3.39 23.39 -13.37
CA PRO A 61 2.16 22.70 -12.97
C PRO A 61 2.37 21.20 -12.76
N ASN A 62 3.25 20.58 -13.57
CA ASN A 62 3.43 19.13 -13.65
C ASN A 62 4.90 18.69 -13.48
N GLY A 63 5.76 19.51 -12.86
CA GLY A 63 7.20 19.26 -12.75
C GLY A 63 7.65 18.40 -11.56
N ALA A 64 6.74 17.72 -10.86
CA ALA A 64 7.10 16.61 -9.98
C ALA A 64 7.07 15.30 -10.78
N THR A 65 8.10 14.46 -10.65
CA THR A 65 8.17 13.15 -11.32
C THR A 65 7.72 11.99 -10.43
N LYS A 66 7.55 12.23 -9.12
CA LYS A 66 7.19 11.24 -8.09
C LYS A 66 6.72 11.93 -6.80
N ALA A 67 6.14 11.19 -5.85
CA ALA A 67 5.57 11.71 -4.62
C ALA A 67 6.59 12.48 -3.74
N SER A 68 7.88 12.14 -3.79
CA SER A 68 8.91 12.85 -3.01
C SER A 68 9.26 14.24 -3.55
N GLU A 69 8.78 14.61 -4.73
CA GLU A 69 8.99 15.92 -5.36
C GLU A 69 7.73 16.80 -5.29
N MET A 70 6.60 16.24 -4.87
CA MET A 70 5.38 16.98 -4.55
C MET A 70 5.59 17.92 -3.36
N THR A 71 5.06 19.12 -3.45
CA THR A 71 5.24 20.15 -2.42
C THR A 71 3.94 20.38 -1.65
N ALA A 72 3.97 20.23 -0.32
CA ALA A 72 2.79 20.41 0.51
C ALA A 72 2.49 21.90 0.70
N SER A 73 1.34 22.37 0.19
CA SER A 73 1.00 23.79 0.17
C SER A 73 0.50 24.31 1.52
N THR A 74 0.82 25.57 1.84
CA THR A 74 0.26 26.26 3.01
C THR A 74 -1.16 26.77 2.77
N ALA A 75 -1.62 26.86 1.52
CA ALA A 75 -2.92 27.42 1.15
C ALA A 75 -4.11 26.70 1.82
N ARG A 76 -5.04 27.47 2.38
CA ARG A 76 -6.28 26.98 3.03
C ARG A 76 -7.49 27.71 2.46
N LEU A 77 -8.48 26.95 1.99
CA LEU A 77 -9.77 27.51 1.57
C LEU A 77 -10.44 28.28 2.72
N PRO A 78 -11.36 29.23 2.44
CA PRO A 78 -12.30 29.67 3.46
C PRO A 78 -13.10 28.46 4.01
N PRO A 79 -13.62 28.52 5.25
CA PRO A 79 -14.54 27.51 5.75
C PRO A 79 -15.80 27.42 4.85
N PRO A 80 -16.43 26.24 4.74
CA PRO A 80 -17.69 26.07 4.03
C PRO A 80 -18.83 26.79 4.76
N VAL A 81 -20.05 26.74 4.21
CA VAL A 81 -21.23 27.34 4.85
C VAL A 81 -21.34 26.94 6.34
N PRO A 82 -21.71 27.85 7.27
CA PRO A 82 -21.55 27.62 8.72
C PRO A 82 -22.22 26.34 9.25
N ALA A 83 -23.35 25.92 8.68
CA ALA A 83 -24.03 24.68 9.04
C ALA A 83 -23.19 23.41 8.75
N GLN A 84 -22.32 23.46 7.74
CA GLN A 84 -21.36 22.38 7.42
C GLN A 84 -20.04 22.55 8.19
N GLU A 85 -19.60 23.79 8.44
CA GLU A 85 -18.45 24.06 9.33
C GLU A 85 -18.69 23.49 10.74
N GLU A 86 -19.91 23.61 11.28
CA GLU A 86 -20.30 22.98 12.55
C GLU A 86 -20.10 21.45 12.58
N LEU A 87 -20.13 20.78 11.42
CA LEU A 87 -19.93 19.33 11.32
C LEU A 87 -18.45 18.93 11.52
N GLN A 88 -17.50 19.86 11.32
CA GLN A 88 -16.07 19.63 11.57
C GLN A 88 -15.80 19.29 13.05
N LYS A 89 -16.69 19.74 13.96
CA LYS A 89 -16.67 19.42 15.41
C LYS A 89 -16.89 17.92 15.71
N ALA A 90 -17.35 17.12 14.74
CA ALA A 90 -17.53 15.68 14.87
C ALA A 90 -16.20 14.89 14.77
N TRP A 91 -15.21 15.47 14.10
CA TRP A 91 -13.91 14.84 13.86
C TRP A 91 -12.94 15.10 15.01
N GLY A 92 -12.16 14.08 15.38
CA GLY A 92 -11.07 14.23 16.33
C GLY A 92 -9.91 15.06 15.77
N LYS A 93 -9.00 15.48 16.65
CA LYS A 93 -7.76 16.18 16.25
C LYS A 93 -6.93 15.35 15.25
N PRO A 94 -6.13 15.99 14.37
CA PRO A 94 -5.22 15.30 13.46
C PRO A 94 -4.37 14.22 14.17
N MET A 95 -4.35 13.02 13.58
CA MET A 95 -3.61 11.87 14.08
C MET A 95 -2.12 12.05 13.81
N ARG A 96 -1.30 11.91 14.86
CA ARG A 96 0.16 11.98 14.75
C ARG A 96 0.71 10.71 14.11
N LEU A 97 0.99 10.78 12.80
CA LEU A 97 1.77 9.78 12.08
C LEU A 97 3.29 10.02 12.24
N ASN A 98 4.11 9.03 11.94
CA ASN A 98 5.57 9.19 11.87
C ASN A 98 5.97 9.77 10.51
N ALA A 99 7.04 10.57 10.43
CA ALA A 99 7.50 11.13 9.15
C ALA A 99 7.86 10.06 8.10
N ARG A 100 8.31 8.86 8.51
CA ARG A 100 8.52 7.72 7.61
C ARG A 100 7.23 7.22 6.97
N ASP A 101 6.15 7.21 7.74
CA ASP A 101 4.85 6.65 7.34
C ASP A 101 3.93 7.72 6.73
N ASN A 102 4.40 8.98 6.68
CA ASN A 102 3.71 10.14 6.13
C ASN A 102 4.72 11.17 5.58
N PRO A 103 5.43 10.87 4.47
CA PRO A 103 6.39 11.79 3.87
C PRO A 103 5.71 13.01 3.23
N LEU A 104 4.46 12.87 2.80
CA LEU A 104 3.63 13.91 2.16
C LEU A 104 2.97 14.87 3.16
N GLY A 105 3.18 14.72 4.47
CA GLY A 105 2.60 15.60 5.50
C GLY A 105 1.07 15.58 5.60
N VAL A 106 0.38 14.56 5.07
CA VAL A 106 -1.08 14.54 5.00
C VAL A 106 -1.73 14.51 6.39
N SER A 107 -2.83 15.24 6.57
CA SER A 107 -3.56 15.25 7.85
C SER A 107 -4.61 14.15 7.84
N VAL A 108 -4.48 13.16 8.74
CA VAL A 108 -5.48 12.10 8.94
C VAL A 108 -6.31 12.38 10.18
N PHE A 109 -7.63 12.30 10.07
CA PHE A 109 -8.62 12.53 11.12
C PHE A 109 -9.39 11.23 11.40
N LYS A 110 -10.03 11.16 12.57
CA LYS A 110 -10.86 10.02 12.98
C LYS A 110 -12.15 10.49 13.62
N MET A 111 -13.26 9.83 13.29
CA MET A 111 -14.59 10.04 13.88
C MET A 111 -15.21 8.68 14.24
N ALA A 112 -16.01 8.62 15.31
CA ALA A 112 -16.75 7.41 15.65
C ALA A 112 -17.96 7.24 14.71
N GLY A 113 -18.19 6.06 14.15
CA GLY A 113 -19.32 5.83 13.25
C GLY A 113 -20.68 5.78 13.94
N HIS A 114 -20.71 5.52 15.26
CA HIS A 114 -21.90 5.33 16.10
C HIS A 114 -22.90 4.23 15.67
N ASP A 115 -22.71 3.61 14.51
CA ASP A 115 -23.61 2.65 13.85
C ASP A 115 -23.18 1.18 13.98
N ARG A 116 -22.18 0.89 14.81
CA ARG A 116 -21.53 -0.42 14.99
C ARG A 116 -20.74 -0.94 13.77
N HIS A 117 -20.50 -0.18 12.71
CA HIS A 117 -19.62 -0.62 11.61
C HIS A 117 -18.13 -0.28 11.85
N GLY A 118 -17.84 0.79 12.61
CA GLY A 118 -16.47 1.08 13.05
C GLY A 118 -16.24 2.55 13.33
N ALA A 119 -15.03 3.01 13.00
CA ALA A 119 -14.69 4.42 12.91
C ALA A 119 -14.57 4.85 11.45
N TRP A 120 -14.92 6.10 11.19
CA TRP A 120 -14.58 6.78 9.95
C TRP A 120 -13.20 7.41 10.07
N PHE A 121 -12.45 7.36 8.99
CA PHE A 121 -11.16 8.02 8.83
C PHE A 121 -11.27 9.01 7.67
N ALA A 122 -10.65 10.18 7.82
CA ALA A 122 -10.53 11.13 6.71
C ALA A 122 -9.07 11.52 6.53
N ARG A 123 -8.65 11.78 5.30
CA ARG A 123 -7.41 12.47 4.94
C ARG A 123 -7.79 13.82 4.34
N ARG A 124 -7.05 14.87 4.68
CA ARG A 124 -7.03 16.13 3.94
C ARG A 124 -5.59 16.60 3.78
N SER A 125 -5.23 17.06 2.60
CA SER A 125 -3.89 17.53 2.24
C SER A 125 -3.97 18.43 1.01
N VAL A 126 -3.04 19.37 0.87
CA VAL A 126 -3.00 20.31 -0.26
C VAL A 126 -1.63 20.24 -0.90
N HIS A 127 -1.55 20.06 -2.22
CA HIS A 127 -0.32 19.70 -2.93
C HIS A 127 -0.07 20.58 -4.16
N GLU A 128 1.21 20.81 -4.48
CA GLU A 128 1.71 21.49 -5.68
C GLU A 128 2.72 20.59 -6.42
N GLY A 129 2.75 20.66 -7.75
CA GLY A 129 3.68 19.92 -8.62
C GLY A 129 3.02 18.89 -9.55
N LEU A 130 1.70 18.67 -9.40
CA LEU A 130 0.87 17.91 -10.32
C LEU A 130 -0.45 18.68 -10.54
N GLY A 131 -0.69 19.13 -11.77
CA GLY A 131 -1.83 19.97 -12.15
C GLY A 131 -3.15 19.20 -12.12
N PHE A 132 -4.25 19.91 -11.87
CA PHE A 132 -5.56 19.27 -11.64
C PHE A 132 -6.04 18.42 -12.81
N ALA A 133 -5.84 18.82 -14.06
CA ALA A 133 -6.28 18.03 -15.21
C ALA A 133 -5.50 16.70 -15.30
N LYS A 134 -4.18 16.73 -15.07
CA LYS A 134 -3.35 15.50 -15.01
C LYS A 134 -3.74 14.62 -13.81
N TRP A 135 -4.01 15.23 -12.66
CA TRP A 135 -4.48 14.56 -11.44
C TRP A 135 -5.85 13.87 -11.64
N LYS A 136 -6.80 14.54 -12.30
CA LYS A 136 -8.11 13.99 -12.67
C LYS A 136 -7.96 12.80 -13.62
N ARG A 137 -7.20 12.94 -14.72
CA ARG A 137 -6.97 11.84 -15.67
C ARG A 137 -6.32 10.63 -15.00
N ALA A 138 -5.39 10.86 -14.07
CA ALA A 138 -4.80 9.80 -13.27
C ALA A 138 -5.83 9.07 -12.38
N MET A 139 -6.73 9.79 -11.71
CA MET A 139 -7.84 9.17 -10.95
C MET A 139 -8.81 8.37 -11.84
N GLN A 140 -9.06 8.85 -13.06
CA GLN A 140 -9.94 8.18 -14.03
C GLN A 140 -9.30 6.93 -14.66
N ARG A 141 -8.00 6.97 -14.95
CA ARG A 141 -7.27 5.84 -15.56
C ARG A 141 -6.84 4.74 -14.56
N GLU A 142 -6.84 4.98 -13.24
CA GLU A 142 -6.28 4.03 -12.26
C GLU A 142 -6.86 2.60 -12.36
N PHE A 143 -8.19 2.45 -12.36
CA PHE A 143 -8.81 1.13 -12.47
C PHE A 143 -8.69 0.52 -13.89
N PRO A 144 -8.96 1.25 -14.99
CA PRO A 144 -8.66 0.78 -16.36
C PRO A 144 -7.22 0.28 -16.57
N GLU A 145 -6.23 0.96 -16.00
CA GLU A 145 -4.82 0.55 -16.07
C GLU A 145 -4.56 -0.77 -15.35
N SER A 146 -5.13 -0.95 -14.16
CA SER A 146 -5.02 -2.23 -13.45
C SER A 146 -5.75 -3.39 -14.16
N LEU A 147 -6.88 -3.11 -14.83
CA LEU A 147 -7.63 -4.08 -15.66
C LEU A 147 -6.84 -4.54 -16.90
N ALA A 148 -5.91 -3.73 -17.40
CA ALA A 148 -5.07 -4.09 -18.54
C ALA A 148 -3.98 -5.13 -18.18
N VAL A 149 -3.69 -5.33 -16.89
CA VAL A 149 -2.63 -6.24 -16.43
C VAL A 149 -3.21 -7.59 -16.00
N GLN A 150 -3.03 -8.62 -16.83
CA GLN A 150 -3.44 -9.99 -16.48
C GLN A 150 -2.53 -10.56 -15.37
N GLY A 151 -3.11 -10.95 -14.24
CA GLY A 151 -2.35 -11.48 -13.10
C GLY A 151 -3.20 -12.06 -11.97
N GLY A 152 -2.60 -12.22 -10.80
CA GLY A 152 -3.27 -12.63 -9.56
C GLY A 152 -3.96 -11.49 -8.82
N ALA A 153 -4.57 -11.80 -7.68
CA ALA A 153 -5.30 -10.80 -6.88
C ALA A 153 -4.44 -9.59 -6.49
N GLY A 154 -4.86 -8.39 -6.92
CA GLY A 154 -4.13 -7.13 -6.74
C GLY A 154 -2.88 -6.96 -7.62
N GLU A 155 -2.69 -7.76 -8.66
CA GLU A 155 -1.68 -7.50 -9.69
C GLU A 155 -2.11 -6.30 -10.57
N GLY A 156 -1.15 -5.59 -11.19
CA GLY A 156 -1.42 -4.31 -11.87
C GLY A 156 -1.84 -3.14 -10.96
N SER A 157 -2.13 -3.37 -9.68
CA SER A 157 -2.73 -2.36 -8.80
C SER A 157 -1.77 -1.23 -8.42
N ILE A 158 -2.22 0.01 -8.62
CA ILE A 158 -1.46 1.23 -8.31
C ILE A 158 -1.47 1.50 -6.80
N ARG A 159 -2.66 1.65 -6.19
CA ARG A 159 -2.79 1.80 -4.73
C ARG A 159 -2.73 0.49 -3.94
N GLY A 160 -2.69 -0.68 -4.59
CA GLY A 160 -2.75 -2.01 -3.93
C GLY A 160 -4.12 -2.68 -3.97
N ILE A 161 -5.10 -2.02 -4.60
CA ILE A 161 -6.39 -2.56 -5.04
C ILE A 161 -6.41 -2.44 -6.56
N GLY A 162 -6.65 -3.53 -7.29
CA GLY A 162 -6.74 -3.55 -8.75
C GLY A 162 -8.15 -3.92 -9.19
N GLY A 163 -8.53 -3.52 -10.41
CA GLY A 163 -9.75 -3.98 -11.06
C GLY A 163 -9.56 -5.34 -11.71
N ASP A 164 -10.51 -6.24 -11.45
CA ASP A 164 -10.57 -7.57 -12.06
C ASP A 164 -11.57 -7.58 -13.22
N ARG A 165 -12.74 -6.94 -13.04
CA ARG A 165 -13.81 -6.79 -14.05
C ARG A 165 -14.57 -5.47 -13.87
N VAL A 166 -15.07 -4.92 -14.98
CA VAL A 166 -16.27 -4.05 -14.98
C VAL A 166 -17.49 -4.96 -15.13
N LEU A 167 -18.56 -4.67 -14.39
CA LEU A 167 -19.83 -5.40 -14.43
C LEU A 167 -20.93 -4.57 -15.12
N GLU A 168 -21.00 -3.29 -14.80
CA GLU A 168 -22.01 -2.34 -15.28
C GLU A 168 -21.34 -0.98 -15.54
N MET A 169 -21.83 -0.25 -16.55
CA MET A 169 -21.37 1.10 -16.89
C MET A 169 -22.52 1.90 -17.53
N GLN A 170 -22.83 3.08 -16.97
CA GLN A 170 -23.87 3.98 -17.48
C GLN A 170 -23.44 5.44 -17.26
N GLU A 171 -23.66 6.30 -18.24
CA GLU A 171 -23.37 7.74 -18.16
C GLU A 171 -24.65 8.57 -18.26
N VAL A 172 -24.72 9.64 -17.46
CA VAL A 172 -25.77 10.65 -17.51
C VAL A 172 -25.13 11.96 -17.92
N GLU A 173 -25.40 12.38 -19.16
CA GLU A 173 -24.81 13.56 -19.80
C GLU A 173 -24.89 14.81 -18.91
N GLY A 174 -23.76 15.51 -18.77
CA GLY A 174 -23.61 16.71 -17.93
C GLY A 174 -23.65 16.47 -16.41
N LEU A 175 -24.06 15.28 -15.93
CA LEU A 175 -24.20 14.97 -14.51
C LEU A 175 -23.11 14.04 -13.97
N GLY A 176 -22.73 12.99 -14.70
CA GLY A 176 -21.71 12.04 -14.23
C GLY A 176 -21.88 10.61 -14.72
N LYS A 177 -20.96 9.73 -14.31
CA LYS A 177 -20.93 8.31 -14.66
C LYS A 177 -21.21 7.42 -13.45
N MET A 178 -21.74 6.23 -13.71
CA MET A 178 -21.99 5.14 -12.78
C MET A 178 -21.30 3.89 -13.33
N GLU A 179 -20.44 3.28 -12.53
CA GLU A 179 -19.66 2.10 -12.91
C GLU A 179 -19.68 1.09 -11.76
N VAL A 180 -19.85 -0.20 -12.05
CA VAL A 180 -19.71 -1.26 -11.02
C VAL A 180 -18.46 -2.07 -11.32
N TYR A 181 -17.49 -1.98 -10.42
CA TYR A 181 -16.23 -2.72 -10.51
C TYR A 181 -16.21 -3.91 -9.55
N GLU A 182 -15.72 -5.05 -10.03
CA GLU A 182 -15.18 -6.15 -9.21
C GLU A 182 -13.67 -5.94 -9.09
N LEU A 183 -13.17 -5.80 -7.85
CA LEU A 183 -11.79 -5.44 -7.53
C LEU A 183 -11.14 -6.51 -6.64
N SER A 184 -9.81 -6.63 -6.68
CA SER A 184 -9.05 -7.48 -5.76
C SER A 184 -7.83 -6.78 -5.14
N ALA A 185 -7.41 -7.26 -3.97
CA ALA A 185 -6.29 -6.66 -3.22
C ALA A 185 -5.45 -7.70 -2.47
N LYS A 186 -4.12 -7.58 -2.56
CA LYS A 186 -3.17 -8.49 -1.92
C LYS A 186 -2.79 -8.02 -0.52
N PHE A 187 -3.32 -8.71 0.49
CA PHE A 187 -2.99 -8.42 1.89
C PHE A 187 -1.74 -9.20 2.36
N PRO A 188 -0.99 -8.70 3.36
CA PRO A 188 0.15 -9.42 3.91
C PRO A 188 -0.24 -10.78 4.53
N PRO A 189 0.58 -11.84 4.33
CA PRO A 189 0.44 -13.10 5.05
C PRO A 189 0.50 -12.90 6.58
N PRO A 190 -0.25 -13.68 7.38
CA PRO A 190 -1.02 -14.87 7.01
C PRO A 190 -2.46 -14.58 6.53
N THR A 191 -2.83 -13.33 6.26
CA THR A 191 -4.22 -13.00 5.88
C THR A 191 -4.49 -13.25 4.40
N SER A 192 -5.66 -13.80 4.06
CA SER A 192 -6.09 -14.03 2.68
C SER A 192 -6.22 -12.72 1.89
N PRO A 193 -6.09 -12.73 0.54
CA PRO A 193 -6.38 -11.56 -0.27
C PRO A 193 -7.87 -11.19 -0.20
N ARG A 194 -8.18 -9.94 -0.56
CA ARG A 194 -9.54 -9.40 -0.54
C ARG A 194 -10.13 -9.31 -1.95
N ASP A 195 -11.44 -9.42 -1.96
CA ASP A 195 -12.35 -9.19 -3.08
C ASP A 195 -13.27 -8.03 -2.69
N PHE A 196 -13.58 -7.13 -3.61
CA PHE A 196 -14.53 -6.04 -3.39
C PHE A 196 -15.44 -5.94 -4.61
N VAL A 197 -16.71 -5.60 -4.39
CA VAL A 197 -17.63 -5.23 -5.47
C VAL A 197 -18.19 -3.88 -5.09
N THR A 198 -17.99 -2.90 -5.97
CA THR A 198 -18.08 -1.47 -5.61
C THR A 198 -18.64 -0.63 -6.75
N LEU A 199 -19.77 -0.01 -6.47
CA LEU A 199 -20.37 1.06 -7.27
C LEU A 199 -19.48 2.31 -7.16
N HIS A 200 -19.05 2.85 -8.29
CA HIS A 200 -18.28 4.07 -8.42
C HIS A 200 -19.14 5.10 -9.15
N LEU A 201 -19.37 6.24 -8.51
CA LEU A 201 -20.13 7.36 -9.06
C LEU A 201 -19.17 8.55 -9.25
N THR A 202 -19.03 9.07 -10.46
CA THR A 202 -18.04 10.12 -10.78
C THR A 202 -18.67 11.35 -11.43
N THR A 203 -18.28 12.56 -11.03
CA THR A 203 -18.78 13.82 -11.61
C THR A 203 -17.78 14.98 -11.55
N ASP A 204 -17.87 15.90 -12.49
CA ASP A 204 -17.18 17.20 -12.49
C ASP A 204 -18.07 18.36 -11.98
N ASN A 205 -19.36 18.09 -11.69
CA ASN A 205 -20.41 19.07 -11.44
C ASN A 205 -21.21 18.77 -10.13
N GLY A 206 -20.58 18.12 -9.16
CA GLY A 206 -21.20 17.65 -7.91
C GLY A 206 -21.22 18.66 -6.75
N LEU A 207 -20.44 19.75 -6.81
CA LEU A 207 -20.42 20.80 -5.78
C LEU A 207 -21.40 21.95 -6.06
N THR A 208 -21.84 22.63 -5.00
CA THR A 208 -22.82 23.72 -5.04
C THR A 208 -22.27 25.00 -4.39
N ASP A 209 -23.11 26.03 -4.24
CA ASP A 209 -22.82 27.22 -3.42
C ASP A 209 -22.39 26.90 -1.97
N CYS A 210 -22.67 25.69 -1.46
CA CYS A 210 -22.17 25.25 -0.16
C CYS A 210 -20.63 25.12 -0.10
N SER A 211 -19.99 24.91 -1.25
CA SER A 211 -18.53 24.86 -1.42
C SER A 211 -17.95 26.06 -2.18
N ALA A 212 -18.76 27.08 -2.50
CA ALA A 212 -18.28 28.24 -3.27
C ALA A 212 -17.29 29.10 -2.47
N VAL A 213 -16.22 29.52 -3.14
CA VAL A 213 -15.19 30.41 -2.64
C VAL A 213 -15.51 31.83 -3.05
N LYS A 214 -15.29 32.80 -2.17
CA LYS A 214 -15.41 34.22 -2.53
C LYS A 214 -14.10 34.76 -3.07
N VAL A 215 -14.07 35.08 -4.36
CA VAL A 215 -12.95 35.72 -5.06
C VAL A 215 -13.45 37.04 -5.63
N ASP A 216 -12.80 38.14 -5.30
CA ASP A 216 -13.14 39.52 -5.72
C ASP A 216 -14.64 39.90 -5.57
N GLY A 217 -15.29 39.34 -4.54
CA GLY A 217 -16.70 39.56 -4.22
C GLY A 217 -17.70 38.66 -4.97
N GLN A 218 -17.24 37.83 -5.91
CA GLN A 218 -18.06 36.83 -6.60
C GLN A 218 -17.97 35.47 -5.89
N ASN A 219 -19.08 34.72 -5.86
CA ASN A 219 -19.07 33.31 -5.50
C ASN A 219 -18.57 32.50 -6.71
N ILE A 220 -17.47 31.76 -6.55
CA ILE A 220 -16.94 30.84 -7.56
C ILE A 220 -16.95 29.43 -6.96
N ILE A 221 -17.70 28.50 -7.56
CA ILE A 221 -17.58 27.07 -7.25
C ILE A 221 -16.24 26.61 -7.84
N PRO A 222 -15.32 26.02 -7.06
CA PRO A 222 -14.06 25.51 -7.60
C PRO A 222 -14.29 24.44 -8.67
N ARG A 223 -13.36 24.34 -9.63
CA ARG A 223 -13.17 23.08 -10.40
C ARG A 223 -13.07 21.93 -9.39
N HIS A 224 -13.55 20.75 -9.74
CA HIS A 224 -13.49 19.57 -8.89
C HIS A 224 -13.71 18.32 -9.72
N TYR A 225 -13.33 17.18 -9.15
CA TYR A 225 -13.66 15.86 -9.70
C TYR A 225 -14.08 15.01 -8.51
N MET A 226 -15.38 14.77 -8.38
CA MET A 226 -15.93 13.99 -7.28
C MET A 226 -16.04 12.52 -7.69
N LEU A 227 -15.38 11.63 -6.95
CA LEU A 227 -15.63 10.19 -6.98
C LEU A 227 -16.28 9.77 -5.66
N VAL A 228 -17.33 8.95 -5.73
CA VAL A 228 -17.99 8.30 -4.59
C VAL A 228 -17.97 6.79 -4.78
N SER A 229 -17.30 6.05 -3.91
CA SER A 229 -17.29 4.58 -3.91
C SER A 229 -18.22 4.01 -2.84
N ILE A 230 -19.17 3.16 -3.24
CA ILE A 230 -20.18 2.51 -2.39
C ILE A 230 -20.06 0.97 -2.55
N PRO A 231 -19.91 0.19 -1.47
CA PRO A 231 -19.90 -1.27 -1.55
C PRO A 231 -21.25 -1.80 -2.05
N ILE A 232 -21.24 -2.76 -2.98
CA ILE A 232 -22.48 -3.25 -3.61
C ILE A 232 -22.50 -4.76 -3.76
N GLN A 233 -23.70 -5.34 -3.65
CA GLN A 233 -23.93 -6.76 -3.89
C GLN A 233 -24.51 -6.92 -5.30
N HIS A 234 -23.66 -7.40 -6.22
CA HIS A 234 -24.02 -7.64 -7.62
C HIS A 234 -24.28 -9.13 -7.87
N PRO A 235 -25.38 -9.53 -8.56
CA PRO A 235 -25.67 -10.94 -8.84
C PRO A 235 -24.56 -11.66 -9.61
N GLU A 236 -23.88 -10.96 -10.53
CA GLU A 236 -22.80 -11.53 -11.37
C GLU A 236 -21.41 -11.52 -10.73
N ALA A 237 -21.30 -11.08 -9.47
CA ALA A 237 -20.06 -11.16 -8.68
C ALA A 237 -20.35 -11.76 -7.30
N PRO A 238 -20.73 -13.05 -7.21
CA PRO A 238 -20.88 -13.75 -5.93
C PRO A 238 -19.53 -13.88 -5.20
N PRO A 239 -19.49 -14.08 -3.87
CA PRO A 239 -18.25 -14.20 -3.12
C PRO A 239 -17.33 -15.32 -3.62
N ARG A 240 -16.13 -14.95 -4.08
CA ARG A 240 -15.16 -15.85 -4.72
C ARG A 240 -14.42 -16.71 -3.69
N GLN A 241 -14.23 -18.01 -3.98
CA GLN A 241 -13.53 -18.92 -3.06
C GLN A 241 -12.06 -18.51 -2.87
N GLY A 242 -11.57 -18.59 -1.64
CA GLY A 242 -10.20 -18.21 -1.26
C GLY A 242 -9.98 -16.70 -1.02
N LEU A 243 -10.90 -15.86 -1.47
CA LEU A 243 -10.91 -14.42 -1.22
C LEU A 243 -11.87 -14.07 -0.08
N VAL A 244 -11.56 -13.02 0.69
CA VAL A 244 -12.47 -12.47 1.70
C VAL A 244 -13.11 -11.22 1.13
N ARG A 245 -14.45 -11.15 1.06
CA ARG A 245 -15.12 -9.92 0.62
C ARG A 245 -14.90 -8.81 1.65
N GLY A 246 -14.24 -7.74 1.22
CA GLY A 246 -14.06 -6.51 1.98
C GLY A 246 -15.09 -5.46 1.60
N GLN A 247 -15.18 -4.41 2.41
CA GLN A 247 -15.97 -3.22 2.12
C GLN A 247 -15.08 -1.99 2.29
N TYR A 248 -15.17 -1.08 1.31
CA TYR A 248 -14.39 0.15 1.26
C TYR A 248 -15.27 1.26 0.68
N GLU A 249 -15.42 2.34 1.43
CA GLU A 249 -16.17 3.55 1.08
C GLU A 249 -15.14 4.65 0.81
N SER A 250 -15.29 5.47 -0.25
CA SER A 250 -14.28 6.50 -0.56
C SER A 250 -14.81 7.76 -1.25
N MET A 251 -14.10 8.89 -1.03
CA MET A 251 -14.31 10.19 -1.66
C MET A 251 -12.97 10.83 -2.07
N VAL A 252 -13.00 11.72 -3.07
CA VAL A 252 -11.92 12.37 -3.88
C VAL A 252 -12.64 13.48 -4.69
N ASP A 253 -12.17 14.66 -5.14
CA ASP A 253 -10.96 15.53 -5.03
C ASP A 253 -11.31 17.03 -5.30
N ARG A 254 -10.48 18.03 -4.93
CA ARG A 254 -10.75 19.49 -5.20
C ARG A 254 -9.52 20.40 -5.43
N PRO A 255 -9.29 21.03 -6.59
CA PRO A 255 -8.35 22.14 -6.77
C PRO A 255 -8.82 23.47 -6.18
N LEU A 256 -7.88 24.41 -6.02
CA LEU A 256 -8.14 25.78 -5.57
C LEU A 256 -8.36 26.75 -6.77
N PRO A 257 -9.16 27.83 -6.63
CA PRO A 257 -9.51 28.72 -7.75
C PRO A 257 -8.59 29.96 -7.88
N GLY A 258 -7.65 29.96 -8.82
CA GLY A 258 -6.74 31.09 -9.10
C GLY A 258 -6.26 31.20 -10.55
N ASP A 259 -5.49 32.26 -10.85
CA ASP A 259 -5.18 32.81 -12.19
C ASP A 259 -4.83 31.81 -13.30
N ASP A 260 -4.03 30.80 -12.97
CA ASP A 260 -3.69 29.68 -13.85
C ASP A 260 -4.30 28.41 -13.25
N PRO A 261 -5.35 27.83 -13.88
CA PRO A 261 -6.08 26.69 -13.36
C PRO A 261 -5.27 25.42 -13.08
N GLU A 262 -4.06 25.28 -13.66
CA GLU A 262 -3.20 24.10 -13.50
C GLU A 262 -1.98 24.36 -12.60
N LEU A 263 -1.62 25.64 -12.35
CA LEU A 263 -0.65 26.02 -11.29
C LEU A 263 -1.26 26.13 -9.89
N ASN A 264 -2.59 26.05 -9.76
CA ASN A 264 -3.25 26.09 -8.47
C ASN A 264 -3.02 24.79 -7.67
N PRO A 265 -2.81 24.87 -6.34
CA PRO A 265 -2.68 23.67 -5.52
C PRO A 265 -3.93 22.78 -5.58
N VAL A 266 -3.74 21.46 -5.45
CA VAL A 266 -4.83 20.47 -5.39
C VAL A 266 -5.08 20.08 -3.92
N GLU A 267 -6.29 20.33 -3.41
CA GLU A 267 -6.77 19.84 -2.12
C GLU A 267 -7.37 18.44 -2.26
N TRP A 268 -6.59 17.43 -1.85
CA TRP A 268 -7.03 16.05 -1.79
C TRP A 268 -7.68 15.73 -0.45
N ILE A 269 -9.02 15.70 -0.45
CA ILE A 269 -9.84 15.12 0.63
C ILE A 269 -10.15 13.66 0.28
N MET A 270 -10.11 12.79 1.30
CA MET A 270 -10.63 11.44 1.22
C MET A 270 -11.32 11.06 2.53
N VAL A 271 -12.55 10.58 2.46
CA VAL A 271 -13.30 10.03 3.61
C VAL A 271 -13.51 8.55 3.38
N THR A 272 -13.20 7.70 4.36
CA THR A 272 -13.30 6.25 4.23
C THR A 272 -13.63 5.55 5.54
N ARG A 273 -14.27 4.39 5.42
CA ARG A 273 -14.35 3.35 6.44
C ARG A 273 -14.14 2.02 5.72
N SER A 274 -13.42 1.11 6.38
CA SER A 274 -13.07 -0.19 5.83
C SER A 274 -13.39 -1.32 6.81
N ASP A 275 -14.13 -2.33 6.35
CA ASP A 275 -14.21 -3.61 7.05
C ASP A 275 -13.53 -4.67 6.15
N PRO A 276 -12.33 -5.17 6.52
CA PRO A 276 -11.58 -6.16 5.75
C PRO A 276 -12.09 -7.60 5.97
N GLY A 277 -13.18 -7.78 6.73
CA GLY A 277 -13.80 -9.07 7.01
C GLY A 277 -12.87 -10.06 7.71
N GLY A 278 -13.21 -11.35 7.59
CA GLY A 278 -12.32 -12.45 8.00
C GLY A 278 -12.00 -12.51 9.51
N GLY A 279 -12.83 -11.89 10.36
CA GLY A 279 -12.67 -11.92 11.82
C GLY A 279 -11.50 -11.09 12.37
N ILE A 280 -10.90 -10.19 11.60
CA ILE A 280 -9.81 -9.33 12.08
C ILE A 280 -10.33 -8.41 13.20
N PRO A 281 -9.73 -8.41 14.41
CA PRO A 281 -10.14 -7.52 15.49
C PRO A 281 -10.02 -6.04 15.09
N ARG A 282 -11.12 -5.28 15.19
CA ARG A 282 -11.21 -3.90 14.69
C ARG A 282 -10.14 -2.94 15.24
N PHE A 283 -9.65 -3.14 16.46
CA PHE A 283 -8.55 -2.32 16.99
C PHE A 283 -7.23 -2.46 16.21
N LEU A 284 -7.04 -3.53 15.43
CA LEU A 284 -5.92 -3.68 14.50
C LEU A 284 -6.19 -2.93 13.19
N VAL A 285 -7.43 -2.96 12.68
CA VAL A 285 -7.88 -2.21 11.50
C VAL A 285 -7.77 -0.70 11.77
N ASP A 286 -8.35 -0.22 12.86
CA ASP A 286 -8.31 1.16 13.35
C ASP A 286 -6.90 1.73 13.53
N ARG A 287 -5.89 0.86 13.71
CA ARG A 287 -4.48 1.21 13.90
C ARG A 287 -3.65 1.08 12.62
N GLY A 288 -4.05 0.21 11.70
CA GLY A 288 -3.40 0.04 10.39
C GLY A 288 -3.92 1.00 9.31
N THR A 289 -5.18 1.43 9.42
CA THR A 289 -5.84 2.30 8.43
C THR A 289 -5.13 3.66 8.26
N PRO A 290 -4.78 4.41 9.33
CA PRO A 290 -4.14 5.72 9.18
C PRO A 290 -2.81 5.74 8.40
N PRO A 291 -1.82 4.86 8.66
CA PRO A 291 -0.60 4.80 7.85
C PRO A 291 -0.82 4.20 6.45
N SER A 292 -1.84 3.34 6.24
CA SER A 292 -2.20 2.90 4.88
C SER A 292 -2.65 4.09 4.05
N ILE A 293 -3.63 4.88 4.52
CA ILE A 293 -4.18 6.05 3.81
C ILE A 293 -3.10 7.08 3.42
N ALA A 294 -2.00 7.17 4.20
CA ALA A 294 -0.84 7.99 3.86
C ALA A 294 0.08 7.31 2.82
N ALA A 295 0.39 6.02 2.96
CA ALA A 295 1.16 5.26 1.97
C ALA A 295 0.44 5.13 0.60
N ASP A 296 -0.89 5.05 0.62
CA ASP A 296 -1.72 4.92 -0.58
C ASP A 296 -1.79 6.25 -1.36
N ALA A 297 -1.57 7.39 -0.68
CA ALA A 297 -1.33 8.68 -1.34
C ALA A 297 0.05 8.74 -2.02
N VAL A 298 1.08 8.17 -1.39
CA VAL A 298 2.44 8.10 -1.94
C VAL A 298 2.46 7.25 -3.22
N LYS A 299 1.91 6.03 -3.19
CA LYS A 299 1.81 5.15 -4.38
C LYS A 299 1.13 5.84 -5.57
N PHE A 300 -0.01 6.48 -5.32
CA PHE A 300 -0.76 7.17 -6.37
C PHE A 300 0.07 8.30 -6.99
N LEU A 301 0.74 9.12 -6.18
CA LEU A 301 1.57 10.22 -6.68
C LEU A 301 2.88 9.75 -7.33
N ASP A 302 3.51 8.68 -6.83
CA ASP A 302 4.67 8.06 -7.49
C ASP A 302 4.32 7.54 -8.90
N TRP A 303 3.12 6.99 -9.10
CA TRP A 303 2.62 6.58 -10.41
C TRP A 303 2.15 7.77 -11.27
N ALA A 304 1.22 8.59 -10.76
CA ALA A 304 0.57 9.66 -11.53
C ALA A 304 1.52 10.75 -11.99
N CYS A 305 2.58 11.04 -11.22
CA CYS A 305 3.61 11.99 -11.63
C CYS A 305 4.49 11.43 -12.76
N ALA A 306 4.86 10.15 -12.68
CA ALA A 306 5.78 9.48 -13.60
C ALA A 306 5.17 9.12 -14.97
N ARG A 307 3.87 9.30 -15.17
CA ARG A 307 3.19 9.12 -16.46
C ARG A 307 3.23 10.42 -17.28
N GLU A 308 3.61 10.32 -18.54
CA GLU A 308 3.68 11.45 -19.49
C GLU A 308 2.56 11.38 -20.54
N ASP A 309 1.99 10.19 -20.77
CA ASP A 309 0.90 9.84 -21.71
C ASP A 309 -0.51 10.30 -21.28
N PHE A 310 -0.60 11.15 -20.26
CA PHE A 310 -1.86 11.81 -19.86
C PHE A 310 -2.08 13.06 -20.72
N GLU A 311 -2.18 12.85 -22.04
CA GLU A 311 -2.47 13.85 -23.08
C GLU A 311 -3.61 14.80 -22.68
N SER A 312 -3.57 16.03 -23.18
CA SER A 312 -4.51 17.10 -22.80
C SER A 312 -5.95 16.82 -23.27
N ASP A 313 -6.93 17.43 -22.58
CA ASP A 313 -8.34 17.35 -23.00
C ASP A 313 -8.55 17.98 -24.39
N ASP A 314 -7.64 18.87 -24.80
CA ASP A 314 -7.61 19.52 -26.12
C ASP A 314 -6.99 18.60 -27.19
N GLU A 315 -5.94 17.84 -26.86
CA GLU A 315 -5.37 16.81 -27.74
C GLU A 315 -6.33 15.64 -27.97
N VAL A 316 -7.03 15.16 -26.92
CA VAL A 316 -8.04 14.09 -27.06
C VAL A 316 -9.21 14.56 -27.93
N LYS A 317 -9.71 15.80 -27.74
CA LYS A 317 -10.75 16.36 -28.62
C LYS A 317 -10.25 16.58 -30.05
N ALA A 318 -9.01 17.03 -30.23
CA ALA A 318 -8.43 17.16 -31.56
C ALA A 318 -8.25 15.80 -32.25
N GLN A 319 -7.95 14.73 -31.51
CA GLN A 319 -7.95 13.36 -32.02
C GLN A 319 -9.38 12.93 -32.40
N GLU A 320 -10.37 13.07 -31.52
CA GLU A 320 -11.78 12.74 -31.83
C GLU A 320 -12.32 13.53 -33.05
N GLU A 321 -12.02 14.83 -33.15
CA GLU A 321 -12.41 15.66 -34.30
C GLU A 321 -11.64 15.30 -35.59
N THR A 322 -10.35 14.97 -35.51
CA THR A 322 -9.56 14.60 -36.70
C THR A 322 -9.80 13.16 -37.17
N GLU A 323 -10.12 12.22 -36.29
CA GLU A 323 -10.60 10.89 -36.65
C GLU A 323 -12.00 10.98 -37.28
N ALA A 324 -12.90 11.80 -36.74
CA ALA A 324 -14.22 12.07 -37.33
C ALA A 324 -14.16 12.85 -38.66
N TYR A 325 -13.05 13.54 -38.95
CA TYR A 325 -12.77 14.13 -40.26
C TYR A 325 -12.14 13.15 -41.26
N GLN A 326 -11.38 12.15 -40.78
CA GLN A 326 -10.72 11.14 -41.61
C GLN A 326 -11.63 9.97 -41.98
N GLU A 327 -12.34 9.38 -41.00
CA GLU A 327 -13.50 8.55 -41.30
C GLU A 327 -14.70 9.46 -41.63
N GLY A 328 -14.94 9.73 -42.92
CA GLY A 328 -16.10 10.47 -43.41
C GLY A 328 -17.44 9.74 -43.22
N ARG A 329 -17.77 9.41 -41.97
CA ARG A 329 -18.72 8.38 -41.56
C ARG A 329 -19.64 8.92 -40.47
N ARG A 330 -20.91 9.11 -40.80
CA ARG A 330 -21.95 9.46 -39.81
C ARG A 330 -21.98 8.39 -38.70
N PRO A 331 -22.15 8.77 -37.42
CA PRO A 331 -22.12 7.83 -36.30
C PRO A 331 -23.21 6.76 -36.47
N SER A 332 -22.76 5.54 -36.76
CA SER A 332 -23.60 4.41 -37.18
C SER A 332 -23.50 3.27 -36.16
N TYR A 333 -23.94 3.52 -34.93
CA TYR A 333 -24.08 2.46 -33.93
C TYR A 333 -25.18 1.48 -34.34
N SER A 334 -24.77 0.25 -34.66
CA SER A 334 -25.63 -0.90 -34.94
C SER A 334 -24.90 -2.16 -34.47
N SER A 335 -25.53 -3.17 -33.87
CA SER A 335 -26.95 -3.27 -33.48
C SER A 335 -27.12 -4.41 -32.47
N LEU A 336 -28.00 -4.22 -31.48
CA LEU A 336 -28.92 -5.25 -30.94
C LEU A 336 -29.98 -4.50 -30.09
N HIS A 337 -31.12 -4.10 -30.68
CA HIS A 337 -32.44 -4.77 -30.56
C HIS A 337 -33.00 -4.80 -29.11
N GLN A 338 -34.27 -4.42 -28.85
CA GLN A 338 -35.47 -4.59 -29.68
C GLN A 338 -36.63 -3.62 -29.30
N SER A 339 -37.53 -3.30 -30.27
CA SER A 339 -38.84 -2.59 -30.15
C SER A 339 -38.79 -1.04 -30.14
N PHE A 340 -39.31 -0.30 -31.14
CA PHE A 340 -40.73 0.02 -31.48
C PHE A 340 -41.42 0.99 -30.49
N VAL A 341 -42.15 2.08 -30.88
CA VAL A 341 -42.70 2.58 -32.16
C VAL A 341 -42.88 4.13 -32.15
N ALA A 342 -42.72 4.78 -33.31
CA ALA A 342 -43.27 6.11 -33.72
C ALA A 342 -42.94 7.39 -32.89
N GLY A 343 -42.87 8.60 -33.45
CA GLY A 343 -42.97 9.05 -34.86
C GLY A 343 -43.39 10.53 -34.99
N VAL A 344 -43.27 11.11 -36.20
CA VAL A 344 -43.60 12.50 -36.66
C VAL A 344 -42.40 13.45 -36.78
N ASN A 345 -42.25 14.02 -37.99
CA ASN A 345 -41.23 15.01 -38.37
C ASN A 345 -41.72 16.46 -38.16
N LYS A 346 -40.79 17.43 -38.14
CA LYS A 346 -40.95 18.64 -38.95
C LYS A 346 -39.64 19.41 -39.22
N ASP A 347 -39.58 19.98 -40.41
CA ASP A 347 -38.40 20.62 -41.02
C ASP A 347 -38.47 22.16 -40.99
N MET A 348 -37.29 22.80 -40.98
CA MET A 348 -36.97 24.17 -41.44
C MET A 348 -35.44 24.31 -41.26
N ASP A 349 -34.56 24.27 -42.28
CA ASP A 349 -34.44 24.94 -43.58
C ASP A 349 -33.99 26.42 -43.52
N ARG A 350 -32.80 26.67 -44.12
CA ARG A 350 -32.23 27.96 -44.57
C ARG A 350 -31.91 29.06 -43.53
N SER A 351 -30.95 29.97 -43.79
CA SER A 351 -30.01 30.12 -44.92
C SER A 351 -28.72 30.86 -44.54
N ALA A 352 -27.66 30.58 -45.31
CA ALA A 352 -26.33 31.20 -45.24
C ALA A 352 -26.29 32.73 -45.49
N ILE A 353 -25.18 33.34 -45.06
CA ILE A 353 -24.52 34.47 -45.74
C ILE A 353 -23.04 34.11 -45.88
N ILE A 354 -22.46 34.41 -47.05
CA ILE A 354 -21.01 34.33 -47.34
C ILE A 354 -20.55 35.74 -47.74
N THR A 355 -19.39 36.15 -47.25
CA THR A 355 -18.60 37.25 -47.83
C THR A 355 -17.11 36.96 -47.62
N ASP A 356 -16.40 36.67 -48.70
CA ASP A 356 -14.94 36.52 -48.73
C ASP A 356 -14.25 37.90 -48.87
N GLU A 357 -13.05 38.05 -48.30
CA GLU A 357 -12.02 39.00 -48.79
C GLU A 357 -10.63 38.32 -48.65
N ASP A 358 -9.86 38.32 -49.75
CA ASP A 358 -8.53 37.71 -49.86
C ASP A 358 -7.38 38.62 -49.39
N SER A 359 -6.26 38.03 -48.93
CA SER A 359 -4.91 38.57 -49.24
C SER A 359 -3.75 37.57 -49.03
N ASP A 360 -3.38 36.90 -50.11
CA ASP A 360 -2.01 36.51 -50.54
C ASP A 360 -0.90 36.06 -49.55
N THR A 361 -0.64 34.75 -49.60
CA THR A 361 0.69 34.11 -49.80
C THR A 361 1.86 34.29 -48.80
N LYS A 362 2.43 33.14 -48.39
CA LYS A 362 3.85 32.81 -48.70
C LYS A 362 4.18 31.32 -48.45
N GLU A 363 4.61 30.63 -49.50
CA GLU A 363 5.29 29.34 -49.37
C GLU A 363 6.77 29.53 -48.97
N ASN A 364 7.29 28.66 -48.11
CA ASN A 364 8.43 27.76 -48.39
C ASN A 364 8.87 27.00 -47.12
N GLY A 365 9.50 25.84 -47.28
CA GLY A 365 10.33 25.25 -46.20
C GLY A 365 10.14 23.77 -45.85
N ILE A 366 9.89 22.88 -46.81
CA ILE A 366 10.00 21.43 -46.54
C ILE A 366 11.46 21.08 -46.23
N VAL A 367 11.75 20.59 -45.03
CA VAL A 367 13.00 19.89 -44.68
C VAL A 367 12.66 18.65 -43.88
N SER A 368 12.58 17.50 -44.56
CA SER A 368 12.53 16.18 -43.93
C SER A 368 13.90 15.83 -43.35
N LYS A 369 13.92 15.17 -42.18
CA LYS A 369 15.06 14.34 -41.79
C LYS A 369 14.67 13.26 -40.79
N ASP A 370 14.67 12.02 -41.25
CA ASP A 370 14.49 10.81 -40.44
C ASP A 370 15.78 10.46 -39.65
N ASP A 371 15.62 9.48 -38.75
CA ASP A 371 16.65 8.55 -38.24
C ASP A 371 17.78 9.11 -37.34
N THR A 372 18.21 8.41 -36.26
CA THR A 372 17.87 7.07 -35.73
C THR A 372 17.77 7.05 -34.20
N THR A 373 17.01 6.10 -33.65
CA THR A 373 17.10 5.64 -32.25
C THR A 373 18.31 4.74 -31.98
N GLU A 374 18.88 4.78 -30.76
CA GLU A 374 19.37 3.64 -29.95
C GLU A 374 19.98 4.22 -28.65
N THR A 375 19.34 4.07 -27.47
CA THR A 375 19.52 2.98 -26.49
C THR A 375 20.97 2.60 -26.13
N SER A 376 21.38 2.92 -24.89
CA SER A 376 21.91 1.93 -23.92
C SER A 376 22.31 2.58 -22.60
N SER A 377 22.51 1.76 -21.56
CA SER A 377 22.73 2.18 -20.18
C SER A 377 23.84 1.37 -19.50
N LEU A 378 24.36 1.91 -18.40
CA LEU A 378 25.13 1.26 -17.32
C LEU A 378 26.67 1.10 -17.46
N ASP A 379 27.29 1.37 -16.29
CA ASP A 379 28.55 0.90 -15.70
C ASP A 379 29.95 1.19 -16.31
N SER A 380 30.62 2.14 -15.64
CA SER A 380 31.79 1.87 -14.79
C SER A 380 32.95 0.99 -15.32
N PHE A 381 34.05 1.65 -15.73
CA PHE A 381 35.37 1.22 -15.28
C PHE A 381 36.33 2.41 -15.07
N ALA A 382 37.43 2.19 -14.34
CA ALA A 382 38.25 3.26 -13.76
C ALA A 382 39.64 3.43 -14.39
N SER A 383 40.16 4.66 -14.25
CA SER A 383 41.57 5.08 -14.15
C SER A 383 42.66 4.35 -14.95
N ALA A 384 43.30 5.09 -15.87
CA ALA A 384 44.69 4.87 -16.28
C ALA A 384 45.43 6.22 -16.35
N GLU A 385 46.66 6.29 -15.83
CA GLU A 385 47.49 7.52 -15.86
C GLU A 385 48.33 7.61 -17.16
N PRO A 386 48.63 8.83 -17.64
CA PRO A 386 49.49 9.02 -18.82
C PRO A 386 50.98 8.79 -18.49
N PHE A 387 51.60 7.85 -19.20
CA PHE A 387 53.04 7.56 -19.11
C PHE A 387 53.89 8.62 -19.86
N TYR A 388 55.04 8.99 -19.28
CA TYR A 388 56.05 9.87 -19.91
C TYR A 388 57.24 9.05 -20.45
N THR A 389 57.70 9.37 -21.67
CA THR A 389 59.06 9.20 -22.29
C THR A 389 58.88 9.32 -23.81
N ALA A 390 59.79 9.82 -24.66
CA ALA A 390 61.09 10.51 -24.54
C ALA A 390 61.20 11.46 -25.78
N GLY A 391 62.22 12.31 -26.03
CA GLY A 391 63.45 12.61 -25.29
C GLY A 391 64.70 12.65 -26.18
N ASP A 392 64.71 13.49 -27.22
CA ASP A 392 65.89 13.91 -28.04
C ASP A 392 65.50 15.19 -28.82
N GLY A 393 66.37 16.12 -29.26
CA GLY A 393 67.82 16.26 -29.12
C GLY A 393 68.32 17.61 -29.69
N THR A 394 69.57 18.00 -29.38
CA THR A 394 70.44 19.02 -30.04
C THR A 394 69.81 20.33 -30.56
N GLU A 395 70.06 21.48 -29.92
CA GLU A 395 71.21 22.37 -30.17
C GLU A 395 71.23 23.12 -31.52
N SER A 396 71.10 24.46 -31.46
CA SER A 396 71.97 25.37 -32.22
C SER A 396 71.98 26.75 -31.55
N LEU A 397 73.18 27.29 -31.29
CA LEU A 397 73.39 28.69 -30.92
C LEU A 397 73.67 29.50 -32.19
N THR A 398 73.15 30.72 -32.27
CA THR A 398 73.67 31.74 -33.20
C THR A 398 74.00 33.01 -32.44
N GLU A 399 75.22 33.47 -32.67
CA GLU A 399 75.92 34.52 -31.93
C GLU A 399 75.67 35.90 -32.56
N HIS A 400 75.77 36.97 -31.78
CA HIS A 400 75.86 38.34 -32.30
C HIS A 400 77.11 39.02 -31.73
N GLN A 401 77.94 39.51 -32.65
CA GLN A 401 79.31 39.95 -32.39
C GLN A 401 79.38 41.31 -31.70
N ARG A 402 80.55 41.61 -31.13
CA ARG A 402 80.99 42.98 -30.84
C ARG A 402 82.30 43.21 -31.58
N ASP A 403 82.35 44.23 -32.42
CA ASP A 403 83.60 44.67 -33.04
C ASP A 403 84.49 45.42 -32.04
N GLN A 404 85.75 44.98 -31.90
CA GLN A 404 86.92 45.86 -31.69
C GLN A 404 88.17 45.21 -32.32
N THR A 405 89.03 46.04 -32.91
CA THR A 405 90.28 45.67 -33.60
C THR A 405 91.32 46.81 -33.43
N PRO A 406 92.59 46.67 -33.87
CA PRO A 406 93.55 45.63 -33.48
C PRO A 406 94.96 46.18 -33.14
N SER A 407 95.82 45.41 -32.46
CA SER A 407 97.31 45.50 -32.47
C SER A 407 97.93 44.64 -31.35
N SER A 408 99.17 44.15 -31.41
CA SER A 408 100.02 43.71 -32.54
C SER A 408 101.26 42.96 -31.98
N ASP A 409 101.74 41.95 -32.72
CA ASP A 409 103.11 41.40 -32.71
C ASP A 409 103.79 40.85 -31.42
N SER A 410 103.91 39.51 -31.40
CA SER A 410 105.20 38.78 -31.54
C SER A 410 105.77 37.90 -30.39
N LYS A 411 106.01 36.62 -30.77
CA LYS A 411 107.12 35.71 -30.39
C LYS A 411 107.62 35.63 -28.93
N SER A 412 107.22 34.57 -28.21
CA SER A 412 108.17 33.75 -27.41
C SER A 412 107.57 32.39 -27.00
N LEU A 413 108.19 31.26 -27.40
CA LEU A 413 107.73 29.90 -27.11
C LEU A 413 108.12 29.39 -25.71
N THR A 414 107.91 30.20 -24.66
CA THR A 414 108.32 29.88 -23.27
C THR A 414 107.23 30.15 -22.22
N SER A 415 106.02 30.55 -22.62
CA SER A 415 104.92 30.89 -21.69
C SER A 415 103.93 29.73 -21.41
N HIS A 416 103.64 28.91 -22.43
CA HIS A 416 102.54 27.91 -22.38
C HIS A 416 102.63 26.89 -21.24
N GLU A 417 103.82 26.49 -20.81
CA GLU A 417 104.00 25.51 -19.73
C GLU A 417 103.43 26.01 -18.38
N LYS A 418 103.50 27.32 -18.12
CA LYS A 418 102.89 27.96 -16.94
C LYS A 418 101.39 28.23 -17.10
N GLU A 419 100.84 28.14 -18.32
CA GLU A 419 99.40 28.22 -18.56
C GLU A 419 98.75 26.85 -18.45
N LEU A 420 99.37 25.79 -18.99
CA LEU A 420 98.92 24.41 -18.81
C LEU A 420 98.80 24.05 -17.32
N ALA A 421 99.80 24.38 -16.51
CA ALA A 421 99.75 24.18 -15.05
C ALA A 421 98.59 24.94 -14.36
N LYS A 422 98.19 26.12 -14.89
CA LYS A 422 97.02 26.88 -14.40
C LYS A 422 95.71 26.30 -14.90
N ILE A 423 95.68 25.72 -16.09
CA ILE A 423 94.51 25.03 -16.65
C ILE A 423 94.23 23.76 -15.84
N ASP A 424 95.24 22.93 -15.57
CA ASP A 424 95.09 21.73 -14.72
C ASP A 424 94.69 22.08 -13.29
N ALA A 425 95.23 23.15 -12.70
CA ALA A 425 94.81 23.62 -11.38
C ALA A 425 93.33 24.08 -11.38
N LYS A 426 92.88 24.79 -12.41
CA LYS A 426 91.46 25.16 -12.58
C LYS A 426 90.57 23.95 -12.84
N LYS A 427 91.04 22.97 -13.61
CA LYS A 427 90.31 21.74 -13.93
C LYS A 427 90.04 20.93 -12.65
N ARG A 428 91.07 20.69 -11.84
CA ARG A 428 90.92 20.04 -10.52
C ARG A 428 89.94 20.80 -9.61
N GLN A 429 90.01 22.13 -9.55
CA GLN A 429 89.03 22.94 -8.80
C GLN A 429 87.59 22.88 -9.34
N LEU A 430 87.38 22.54 -10.61
CA LEU A 430 86.05 22.29 -11.17
C LEU A 430 85.59 20.86 -10.90
N ASP A 431 86.48 19.88 -11.02
CA ASP A 431 86.22 18.47 -10.70
C ASP A 431 85.84 18.30 -9.21
N ASP A 432 86.57 18.94 -8.29
CA ASP A 432 86.27 18.98 -6.85
C ASP A 432 84.89 19.63 -6.56
N LYS A 433 84.53 20.67 -7.32
CA LYS A 433 83.21 21.34 -7.19
C LYS A 433 82.08 20.49 -7.76
N LEU A 434 82.32 19.75 -8.84
CA LEU A 434 81.36 18.80 -9.40
C LEU A 434 81.16 17.60 -8.47
N ALA A 435 82.23 17.06 -7.89
CA ALA A 435 82.16 15.99 -6.89
C ALA A 435 81.35 16.44 -5.65
N THR A 436 81.70 17.58 -5.04
CA THR A 436 80.98 18.11 -3.87
C THR A 436 79.56 18.58 -4.18
N SER A 437 79.23 18.91 -5.43
CA SER A 437 77.85 19.15 -5.87
C SER A 437 77.05 17.86 -6.01
N ARG A 438 77.64 16.81 -6.60
CA ARG A 438 77.00 15.48 -6.73
C ARG A 438 76.73 14.84 -5.38
N GLU A 439 77.71 14.83 -4.48
CA GLU A 439 77.56 14.29 -3.13
C GLU A 439 76.42 14.98 -2.34
N LYS A 440 76.24 16.30 -2.55
CA LYS A 440 75.11 17.05 -1.98
C LYS A 440 73.76 16.69 -2.62
N GLN A 441 73.72 16.47 -3.93
CA GLN A 441 72.51 16.03 -4.63
C GLN A 441 72.11 14.60 -4.21
N GLU A 442 73.06 13.68 -4.12
CA GLU A 442 72.84 12.29 -3.66
C GLU A 442 72.31 12.27 -2.22
N LYS A 443 72.93 13.03 -1.30
CA LYS A 443 72.44 13.16 0.09
C LYS A 443 71.06 13.79 0.17
N ALA A 444 70.74 14.77 -0.67
CA ALA A 444 69.40 15.35 -0.75
C ALA A 444 68.36 14.35 -1.30
N GLN A 445 68.72 13.56 -2.32
CA GLN A 445 67.85 12.53 -2.89
C GLN A 445 67.58 11.39 -1.90
N GLN A 446 68.60 10.92 -1.16
CA GLN A 446 68.43 9.91 -0.11
C GLN A 446 67.54 10.41 1.05
N ALA A 447 67.68 11.68 1.44
CA ALA A 447 66.80 12.31 2.44
C ALA A 447 65.36 12.48 1.93
N ALA A 448 65.15 12.74 0.64
CA ALA A 448 63.82 12.81 0.04
C ALA A 448 63.16 11.42 -0.08
N ALA A 449 63.90 10.41 -0.51
CA ALA A 449 63.42 9.03 -0.66
C ALA A 449 62.98 8.42 0.68
N THR A 450 63.84 8.48 1.70
CA THR A 450 63.52 7.98 3.06
C THR A 450 62.32 8.68 3.70
N LYS A 451 62.14 9.99 3.44
CA LYS A 451 60.95 10.71 3.87
C LYS A 451 59.69 10.25 3.12
N SER A 452 59.77 10.08 1.80
CA SER A 452 58.65 9.62 0.96
C SER A 452 58.17 8.22 1.38
N GLU A 453 59.10 7.28 1.58
CA GLU A 453 58.81 5.93 2.08
C GLU A 453 58.19 5.95 3.49
N GLY A 454 58.73 6.81 4.37
CA GLY A 454 58.21 7.05 5.71
C GLY A 454 56.79 7.65 5.74
N ASP A 455 56.33 8.34 4.70
CA ASP A 455 54.97 8.87 4.62
C ASP A 455 54.02 7.93 3.85
N ALA A 456 54.52 7.19 2.85
CA ALA A 456 53.77 6.13 2.14
C ALA A 456 53.38 4.97 3.07
N THR A 457 54.27 4.57 3.99
CA THR A 457 53.99 3.56 5.02
C THR A 457 52.87 4.00 5.97
N LYS A 458 52.91 5.24 6.47
CA LYS A 458 51.83 5.84 7.29
C LYS A 458 50.49 5.91 6.55
N ALA A 459 50.50 6.18 5.24
CA ALA A 459 49.29 6.20 4.42
C ALA A 459 48.65 4.81 4.33
N ARG A 460 49.45 3.76 4.10
CA ARG A 460 48.99 2.36 4.09
C ARG A 460 48.40 1.95 5.45
N GLU A 461 49.08 2.25 6.55
CA GLU A 461 48.61 1.93 7.91
C GLU A 461 47.27 2.63 8.23
N ARG A 462 47.08 3.87 7.79
CA ARG A 462 45.79 4.58 7.93
C ARG A 462 44.67 3.92 7.13
N HIS A 463 44.94 3.52 5.89
CA HIS A 463 43.97 2.86 5.02
C HIS A 463 43.54 1.49 5.59
N GLU A 464 44.48 0.69 6.06
CA GLU A 464 44.21 -0.60 6.73
C GLU A 464 43.37 -0.42 8.00
N ARG A 465 43.71 0.58 8.84
CA ARG A 465 42.92 0.95 10.02
C ARG A 465 41.51 1.45 9.69
N GLU A 466 41.27 1.95 8.48
CA GLU A 466 39.92 2.29 8.01
C GLU A 466 39.16 1.09 7.47
N ILE A 467 39.78 0.23 6.66
CA ILE A 467 39.19 -1.03 6.18
C ILE A 467 38.68 -1.84 7.38
N LYS A 468 39.55 -2.09 8.36
CA LYS A 468 39.19 -2.86 9.56
C LYS A 468 38.01 -2.25 10.33
N LYS A 469 37.92 -0.92 10.43
CA LYS A 469 36.77 -0.23 11.04
C LYS A 469 35.48 -0.34 10.23
N ARG A 470 35.55 -0.50 8.90
CA ARG A 470 34.39 -0.76 8.04
C ARG A 470 33.95 -2.22 8.16
N GLU A 471 34.90 -3.16 8.20
CA GLU A 471 34.65 -4.59 8.43
C GLU A 471 34.04 -4.86 9.81
N GLU A 472 34.58 -4.29 10.89
CA GLU A 472 34.04 -4.44 12.25
C GLU A 472 32.61 -3.88 12.37
N LYS A 473 32.29 -2.79 11.66
CA LYS A 473 30.91 -2.29 11.55
C LYS A 473 30.02 -3.27 10.80
N HIS A 474 30.44 -3.73 9.63
CA HIS A 474 29.68 -4.66 8.79
C HIS A 474 29.39 -5.99 9.53
N GLN A 475 30.40 -6.58 10.19
CA GLN A 475 30.22 -7.76 11.04
C GLN A 475 29.24 -7.50 12.20
N ARG A 476 29.27 -6.30 12.81
CA ARG A 476 28.33 -5.93 13.89
C ARG A 476 26.91 -5.70 13.38
N GLU A 477 26.73 -5.36 12.11
CA GLU A 477 25.41 -5.23 11.47
C GLU A 477 24.87 -6.60 11.03
N LEU A 478 25.71 -7.47 10.46
CA LEU A 478 25.37 -8.87 10.17
C LEU A 478 24.90 -9.60 11.44
N ARG A 479 25.66 -9.55 12.54
CA ARG A 479 25.26 -10.19 13.82
C ARG A 479 23.94 -9.66 14.37
N LYS A 480 23.65 -8.36 14.21
CA LYS A 480 22.35 -7.76 14.59
C LYS A 480 21.21 -8.25 13.69
N LEU A 481 21.49 -8.53 12.42
CA LEU A 481 20.51 -8.99 11.44
C LEU A 481 20.21 -10.49 11.63
N GLU A 482 21.23 -11.28 11.98
CA GLU A 482 21.11 -12.67 12.43
C GLU A 482 20.32 -12.77 13.76
N GLU A 483 20.69 -11.99 14.78
CA GLU A 483 19.98 -11.94 16.07
C GLU A 483 18.51 -11.51 15.90
N ARG A 484 18.21 -10.63 14.93
CA ARG A 484 16.83 -10.29 14.56
C ARG A 484 16.11 -11.45 13.90
N LYS A 485 16.71 -12.11 12.90
CA LYS A 485 16.13 -13.30 12.25
C LYS A 485 15.84 -14.41 13.25
N GLU A 486 16.77 -14.73 14.15
CA GLU A 486 16.57 -15.74 15.20
C GLU A 486 15.43 -15.37 16.18
N LYS A 487 15.34 -14.09 16.57
CA LYS A 487 14.23 -13.61 17.41
C LYS A 487 12.89 -13.65 16.69
N GLU A 488 12.86 -13.56 15.36
CA GLU A 488 11.64 -13.71 14.57
C GLU A 488 11.26 -15.17 14.31
N THR A 489 12.21 -16.06 13.97
CA THR A 489 11.93 -17.51 13.82
C THR A 489 11.44 -18.11 15.14
N ARG A 490 12.15 -17.87 16.25
CA ARG A 490 11.76 -18.34 17.59
C ARG A 490 10.39 -17.81 18.04
N LYS A 491 10.00 -16.60 17.58
CA LYS A 491 8.69 -16.00 17.83
C LYS A 491 7.59 -16.59 16.94
N MET A 492 7.91 -17.03 15.73
CA MET A 492 7.00 -17.78 14.86
C MET A 492 6.78 -19.21 15.34
N GLU A 493 7.84 -19.92 15.72
CA GLU A 493 7.76 -21.25 16.34
C GLU A 493 6.92 -21.24 17.63
N ALA A 494 7.16 -20.25 18.51
CA ALA A 494 6.38 -20.07 19.73
C ALA A 494 4.91 -19.65 19.49
N ARG A 495 4.56 -19.20 18.28
CA ARG A 495 3.16 -18.99 17.84
C ARG A 495 2.57 -20.27 17.31
N ALA A 496 3.22 -20.92 16.35
CA ALA A 496 2.78 -22.19 15.75
C ALA A 496 2.53 -23.27 16.81
N ARG A 497 3.40 -23.39 17.83
CA ARG A 497 3.20 -24.31 18.96
C ARG A 497 1.93 -24.01 19.76
N LYS A 498 1.60 -22.73 19.99
CA LYS A 498 0.38 -22.30 20.71
C LYS A 498 -0.88 -22.38 19.84
N GLU A 499 -0.73 -22.44 18.53
CA GLU A 499 -1.82 -22.64 17.58
C GLU A 499 -2.19 -24.13 17.52
N ALA A 500 -1.20 -25.01 17.33
CA ALA A 500 -1.38 -26.46 17.44
C ALA A 500 -1.96 -26.90 18.80
N GLU A 501 -1.55 -26.27 19.91
CA GLU A 501 -2.12 -26.51 21.25
C GLU A 501 -3.61 -26.15 21.34
N LYS A 502 -4.06 -25.08 20.67
CA LYS A 502 -5.48 -24.71 20.58
C LYS A 502 -6.26 -25.66 19.67
N ASP A 503 -5.67 -26.13 18.58
CA ASP A 503 -6.32 -27.07 17.66
C ASP A 503 -6.55 -28.43 18.33
N VAL A 504 -5.57 -28.91 19.12
CA VAL A 504 -5.74 -30.09 19.99
C VAL A 504 -6.82 -29.85 21.04
N LEU A 505 -6.84 -28.68 21.71
CA LEU A 505 -7.85 -28.36 22.72
C LEU A 505 -9.26 -28.28 22.14
N THR A 506 -9.44 -27.64 20.98
CA THR A 506 -10.75 -27.52 20.32
C THR A 506 -11.22 -28.85 19.76
N LYS A 507 -10.34 -29.67 19.18
CA LYS A 507 -10.65 -31.07 18.80
C LYS A 507 -11.12 -31.89 20.01
N THR A 508 -10.35 -31.88 21.11
CA THR A 508 -10.72 -32.59 22.35
C THR A 508 -12.05 -32.10 22.93
N THR A 509 -12.35 -30.81 22.77
CA THR A 509 -13.64 -30.22 23.21
C THR A 509 -14.81 -30.68 22.34
N ARG A 510 -14.65 -30.77 21.02
CA ARG A 510 -15.66 -31.35 20.11
C ARG A 510 -15.91 -32.81 20.44
N GLU A 511 -14.86 -33.62 20.55
CA GLU A 511 -14.97 -35.04 20.91
C GLU A 511 -15.72 -35.24 22.24
N ARG A 512 -15.41 -34.43 23.27
CA ARG A 512 -16.13 -34.41 24.55
C ARG A 512 -17.63 -34.14 24.38
N ASP A 513 -18.00 -33.18 23.54
CA ASP A 513 -19.41 -32.77 23.37
C ASP A 513 -20.19 -33.74 22.47
N ASP A 514 -19.55 -34.34 21.47
CA ASP A 514 -20.10 -35.49 20.71
C ASP A 514 -20.38 -36.68 21.65
N PHE A 515 -19.46 -36.99 22.58
CA PHE A 515 -19.67 -38.04 23.57
C PHE A 515 -20.81 -37.72 24.55
N ARG A 516 -20.97 -36.44 24.96
CA ARG A 516 -22.13 -36.01 25.77
C ARG A 516 -23.45 -36.19 25.03
N GLN A 517 -23.53 -35.75 23.79
CA GLN A 517 -24.77 -35.88 23.00
C GLN A 517 -25.16 -37.35 22.80
N ARG A 518 -24.18 -38.24 22.57
CA ARG A 518 -24.41 -39.69 22.50
C ARG A 518 -24.89 -40.27 23.83
N MET A 519 -24.32 -39.85 24.96
CA MET A 519 -24.80 -40.26 26.29
C MET A 519 -26.22 -39.78 26.55
N GLU A 520 -26.56 -38.54 26.20
CA GLU A 520 -27.92 -38.00 26.38
C GLU A 520 -28.97 -38.78 25.57
N VAL A 521 -28.68 -39.11 24.30
CA VAL A 521 -29.56 -39.97 23.48
C VAL A 521 -29.71 -41.36 24.11
N LEU A 522 -28.61 -41.99 24.55
CA LEU A 522 -28.65 -43.30 25.22
C LEU A 522 -29.44 -43.27 26.55
N GLU A 523 -29.40 -42.16 27.30
CA GLU A 523 -30.23 -41.98 28.49
C GLU A 523 -31.71 -41.81 28.15
N GLN A 524 -32.05 -41.08 27.09
CA GLN A 524 -33.43 -40.96 26.59
C GLN A 524 -33.97 -42.30 26.10
N GLU A 525 -33.20 -43.07 25.33
CA GLU A 525 -33.55 -44.44 24.90
C GLU A 525 -33.74 -45.37 26.11
N ASN A 526 -32.81 -45.37 27.07
CA ASN A 526 -32.94 -46.15 28.30
C ASN A 526 -34.15 -45.76 29.14
N LYS A 527 -34.59 -44.49 29.10
CA LYS A 527 -35.82 -44.05 29.75
C LYS A 527 -37.04 -44.65 29.05
N ILE A 528 -37.14 -44.49 27.73
CA ILE A 528 -38.26 -45.02 26.92
C ILE A 528 -38.38 -46.55 27.10
N LEU A 529 -37.25 -47.28 27.08
CA LEU A 529 -37.24 -48.72 27.30
C LEU A 529 -37.71 -49.12 28.71
N ARG A 530 -37.34 -48.36 29.76
CA ARG A 530 -37.85 -48.59 31.12
C ARG A 530 -39.34 -48.31 31.24
N ASP A 531 -39.83 -47.24 30.62
CA ASP A 531 -41.25 -46.88 30.62
C ASP A 531 -42.07 -47.97 29.90
N GLN A 532 -41.62 -48.43 28.73
CA GLN A 532 -42.22 -49.56 27.98
C GLN A 532 -42.21 -50.88 28.79
N ILE A 533 -41.10 -51.23 29.45
CA ILE A 533 -41.04 -52.40 30.34
C ILE A 533 -42.05 -52.25 31.49
N GLY A 534 -42.19 -51.05 32.05
CA GLY A 534 -43.17 -50.74 33.10
C GLY A 534 -44.62 -50.87 32.62
N GLU A 535 -44.93 -50.53 31.37
CA GLU A 535 -46.26 -50.74 30.77
C GLU A 535 -46.54 -52.22 30.48
N LEU A 536 -45.59 -52.93 29.86
CA LEU A 536 -45.69 -54.37 29.61
C LEU A 536 -45.79 -55.19 30.91
N GLN A 537 -45.17 -54.73 32.01
CA GLN A 537 -45.35 -55.34 33.34
C GLN A 537 -46.75 -55.08 33.92
N LYS A 538 -47.31 -53.86 33.77
CA LYS A 538 -48.69 -53.56 34.19
C LYS A 538 -49.70 -54.38 33.38
N GLU A 539 -49.50 -54.51 32.06
CA GLU A 539 -50.38 -55.30 31.20
C GLU A 539 -50.28 -56.80 31.50
N ASN A 540 -49.08 -57.36 31.63
CA ASN A 540 -48.92 -58.75 32.08
C ASN A 540 -49.55 -58.99 33.45
N THR A 541 -49.40 -58.07 34.41
CA THR A 541 -50.05 -58.18 35.73
C THR A 541 -51.57 -58.19 35.61
N ARG A 542 -52.13 -57.33 34.75
CA ARG A 542 -53.57 -57.27 34.44
C ARG A 542 -54.07 -58.52 33.71
N LEU A 543 -53.29 -59.08 32.78
CA LEU A 543 -53.60 -60.32 32.06
C LEU A 543 -53.54 -61.52 33.00
N VAL A 544 -52.51 -61.65 33.84
CA VAL A 544 -52.40 -62.70 34.86
C VAL A 544 -53.55 -62.60 35.87
N ALA A 545 -53.90 -61.38 36.34
CA ALA A 545 -55.03 -61.17 37.23
C ALA A 545 -56.40 -61.49 36.57
N LYS A 546 -56.52 -61.36 35.24
CA LYS A 546 -57.71 -61.78 34.49
C LYS A 546 -57.74 -63.31 34.28
N MET A 547 -56.60 -63.90 33.91
CA MET A 547 -56.44 -65.36 33.73
C MET A 547 -56.71 -66.11 35.03
N GLY A 548 -56.12 -65.69 36.16
CA GLY A 548 -56.33 -66.29 37.48
C GLY A 548 -57.75 -66.15 38.05
N ARG A 549 -58.65 -65.42 37.37
CA ARG A 549 -60.09 -65.34 37.65
C ARG A 549 -60.95 -66.16 36.66
N SER A 550 -60.35 -66.81 35.68
CA SER A 550 -61.01 -67.76 34.77
C SER A 550 -60.83 -69.19 35.29
N ASP A 551 -61.80 -70.07 35.02
CA ASP A 551 -61.77 -71.46 35.51
C ASP A 551 -60.51 -72.22 35.04
N TYR A 552 -60.05 -71.93 33.82
CA TYR A 552 -58.82 -72.49 33.27
C TYR A 552 -57.57 -72.03 34.03
N GLY A 553 -57.50 -70.73 34.39
CA GLY A 553 -56.40 -70.20 35.19
C GLY A 553 -56.45 -70.61 36.67
N VAL A 554 -57.64 -70.83 37.24
CA VAL A 554 -57.79 -71.44 38.58
C VAL A 554 -57.28 -72.88 38.57
N SER A 555 -57.56 -73.64 37.50
CA SER A 555 -57.03 -74.99 37.29
C SER A 555 -55.50 -74.98 37.15
N ALA A 556 -54.95 -74.10 36.31
CA ALA A 556 -53.50 -73.97 36.12
C ALA A 556 -52.77 -73.51 37.40
N LEU A 557 -53.32 -72.56 38.15
CA LEU A 557 -52.76 -72.12 39.44
C LEU A 557 -52.82 -73.22 40.51
N LYS A 558 -53.85 -74.09 40.48
CA LYS A 558 -53.88 -75.30 41.30
C LYS A 558 -52.76 -76.26 40.89
N GLN A 559 -52.61 -76.55 39.59
CA GLN A 559 -51.60 -77.45 39.07
C GLN A 559 -50.17 -77.00 39.44
N VAL A 560 -49.84 -75.72 39.19
CA VAL A 560 -48.54 -75.13 39.58
C VAL A 560 -48.34 -75.12 41.10
N ARG A 561 -49.39 -74.88 41.90
CA ARG A 561 -49.28 -74.94 43.37
C ARG A 561 -49.01 -76.37 43.87
N ASP A 562 -49.63 -77.35 43.23
CA ASP A 562 -49.50 -78.76 43.60
C ASP A 562 -48.10 -79.29 43.14
N GLU A 563 -47.54 -78.78 42.04
CA GLU A 563 -46.12 -78.95 41.63
C GLU A 563 -45.14 -78.29 42.61
N LEU A 564 -45.36 -77.02 42.98
CA LEU A 564 -44.52 -76.28 43.93
C LEU A 564 -44.59 -76.85 45.36
N ALA A 565 -45.64 -77.61 45.68
CA ALA A 565 -45.74 -78.39 46.90
C ALA A 565 -44.90 -79.69 46.83
N GLY A 566 -44.76 -80.28 45.64
CA GLY A 566 -43.90 -81.44 45.36
C GLY A 566 -42.40 -81.11 45.41
N GLU A 567 -41.97 -79.95 44.92
CA GLU A 567 -40.55 -79.54 44.92
C GLU A 567 -39.96 -79.13 46.29
N LYS A 568 -40.62 -79.44 47.42
CA LYS A 568 -40.05 -79.26 48.77
C LYS A 568 -38.99 -80.32 49.10
N GLY A 569 -38.00 -80.47 48.22
CA GLY A 569 -37.21 -81.70 48.09
C GLY A 569 -35.72 -81.58 47.81
N LEU A 570 -35.09 -80.40 47.63
CA LEU A 570 -33.61 -80.32 47.64
C LEU A 570 -32.99 -78.94 47.96
N LYS A 571 -32.04 -78.94 48.91
CA LYS A 571 -30.89 -78.02 49.10
C LYS A 571 -31.09 -76.49 48.93
N ARG A 572 -31.11 -75.78 50.07
CA ARG A 572 -30.63 -74.39 50.19
C ARG A 572 -29.21 -74.25 49.59
N ARG A 573 -28.99 -73.25 48.74
CA ARG A 573 -27.69 -72.58 48.56
C ARG A 573 -27.94 -71.10 48.30
N GLY A 574 -27.61 -70.25 49.26
CA GLY A 574 -27.84 -68.80 49.16
C GLY A 574 -26.73 -68.10 48.37
N THR A 575 -27.11 -67.28 47.40
CA THR A 575 -26.26 -66.28 46.75
C THR A 575 -27.05 -64.99 46.56
N SER A 576 -26.96 -64.09 47.53
CA SER A 576 -27.49 -62.73 47.41
C SER A 576 -26.57 -61.88 46.54
N VAL A 577 -27.01 -61.54 45.33
CA VAL A 577 -26.35 -60.56 44.46
C VAL A 577 -27.30 -59.39 44.25
N GLY A 578 -27.25 -58.42 45.16
CA GLY A 578 -27.90 -57.13 44.96
C GLY A 578 -27.07 -56.25 44.03
N SER A 579 -27.50 -56.11 42.78
CA SER A 579 -26.82 -55.25 41.79
C SER A 579 -27.27 -53.80 41.93
N ALA A 580 -26.76 -53.09 42.94
CA ALA A 580 -26.88 -51.65 43.11
C ALA A 580 -25.50 -51.04 43.41
N ALA A 581 -25.32 -49.76 43.07
CA ALA A 581 -24.07 -49.00 43.16
C ALA A 581 -22.91 -49.49 42.25
N SER A 582 -22.87 -48.98 41.01
CA SER A 582 -21.61 -48.83 40.26
C SER A 582 -21.67 -47.66 39.27
N MET A 583 -21.65 -46.42 39.79
CA MET A 583 -21.26 -45.24 39.00
C MET A 583 -20.88 -44.03 39.88
N GLU A 584 -20.06 -44.22 40.93
CA GLU A 584 -19.52 -43.08 41.71
C GLU A 584 -18.02 -43.23 42.04
N SER A 585 -17.25 -43.37 40.96
CA SER A 585 -15.79 -43.19 40.85
C SER A 585 -15.53 -43.11 39.35
N ILE A 586 -14.91 -42.07 38.77
CA ILE A 586 -13.72 -41.35 39.24
C ILE A 586 -13.98 -39.83 39.28
N ARG A 587 -14.05 -39.24 40.49
CA ARG A 587 -13.99 -37.78 40.66
C ARG A 587 -13.45 -37.41 42.04
N GLY A 588 -12.12 -37.44 42.21
CA GLY A 588 -11.51 -37.14 43.51
C GLY A 588 -10.06 -37.56 43.73
N ARG A 589 -9.16 -37.48 42.73
CA ARG A 589 -7.73 -37.75 42.97
C ARG A 589 -6.72 -37.00 42.07
N GLN A 590 -6.91 -35.69 41.91
CA GLN A 590 -5.87 -34.76 41.47
C GLN A 590 -5.85 -33.48 42.33
N LYS A 591 -5.55 -33.69 43.62
CA LYS A 591 -4.82 -32.75 44.48
C LYS A 591 -3.82 -33.59 45.27
N GLU A 592 -2.76 -32.96 45.77
CA GLU A 592 -1.65 -33.60 46.51
C GLU A 592 -0.86 -34.64 45.70
N LYS A 593 -0.06 -34.16 44.73
CA LYS A 593 1.25 -34.80 44.45
C LYS A 593 2.28 -33.89 43.77
N GLU A 594 2.43 -32.67 44.28
CA GLU A 594 3.55 -31.79 43.91
C GLU A 594 4.09 -31.07 45.17
N ASP A 595 4.60 -31.87 46.11
CA ASP A 595 5.47 -31.41 47.19
C ASP A 595 6.34 -32.56 47.71
N ALA A 596 7.47 -32.22 48.34
CA ALA A 596 8.43 -33.12 49.01
C ALA A 596 9.13 -34.22 48.16
N ARG A 597 10.20 -33.84 47.42
CA ARG A 597 11.38 -34.70 47.15
C ARG A 597 12.66 -33.88 46.98
N GLY A 598 13.49 -33.82 48.04
CA GLY A 598 14.86 -33.26 48.02
C GLY A 598 14.91 -31.72 47.96
N GLY A 599 15.67 -31.00 48.79
CA GLY A 599 16.56 -31.41 49.89
C GLY A 599 18.04 -31.42 49.49
N GLU A 600 18.75 -30.37 49.91
CA GLU A 600 20.21 -30.25 50.09
C GLU A 600 21.07 -30.29 48.78
N ASP A 601 22.14 -29.48 48.59
CA ASP A 601 22.74 -28.51 49.52
C ASP A 601 23.56 -27.37 48.85
N LEU A 602 23.82 -26.31 49.65
CA LEU A 602 24.92 -25.31 49.64
C LEU A 602 25.56 -24.76 48.32
N VAL A 603 25.70 -23.42 48.23
CA VAL A 603 26.98 -22.65 48.46
C VAL A 603 26.86 -21.20 47.95
N GLY A 604 27.12 -20.21 48.84
CA GLY A 604 27.67 -18.87 48.51
C GLY A 604 26.77 -17.86 47.77
N GLY A 605 26.90 -16.54 47.96
CA GLY A 605 27.80 -15.77 48.83
C GLY A 605 27.38 -14.30 48.94
N GLN A 606 28.08 -13.50 49.75
CA GLN A 606 27.72 -12.10 50.06
C GLN A 606 28.05 -11.12 48.93
N ALA A 607 27.13 -10.20 48.62
CA ALA A 607 27.37 -8.77 48.32
C ALA A 607 26.03 -8.01 48.25
#